data_AF-A0A4D6WKR4-F1
#
_entry.id   AF-A0A4D6WKR4-F1
#
_cell.length_a   1.000
_cell.length_b   1.000
_cell.length_c   1.000
_cell.angle_alpha   90.00
_cell.angle_beta   90.00
_cell.angle_gamma   90.00
#
_symmetry.space_group_name_H-M   'P 1'
#
loop_
_entity.id
_entity.type
_entity.pdbx_description
1 polymer ?
#
loop_
_entity_poly.entity_id
_entity_poly.type
_entity_poly.pdbx_seq_one_letter_code
_entity_poly.pdbx_strand_id
1 'polypeptide(L)'
;MILFNKILIQRVFDSYLIHNSSSLNNHKSDNYYIKLVDPHNFLYVEKKPALYVSKLYSRQDLLANSILGKSKKYNYQLISRNFFIKFVNQFWQETIFLSISNPLSELYIDKLKVHGLSINSQEYKNFLAEFSKGLISGRIKIAFNTLDAQSSKTNNITSLKYIWKKGLNLSWPNKGSYLASLFTNSRFPNKVQQSILRNLSKNQLPLFSVINNFNQIILSESSDEILIKKNILDHFYQWYSKYFLHTNVNKVNYQGLFFVSSQDAEEYKEHMQHKYANSSESKNLKVFATKLQLYYKLVRSKFNYIEFRLIPDLVELGQLVSKYQYYNHIKIHSNQYCTKNAFQGQPVYFIEPVLAVNNKSKKIELIKYIYPYNKRNQQLDYKAVFMNYKTAMIAWQKFRQQMLLYDLPVKPKLTIYNLESFIKQCESNPRIDTETILFVPSVESYLYVKNKMKLNIKINWIQRFMNNYSSLKVMSQRMVWSLTSRQPTNF
;
A
#
# COMPACT_ATOMS: atom_id res chain seq x y z
N MET A 1 -1.15 -35.28 -7.27
CA MET A 1 -1.70 -35.39 -5.89
C MET A 1 -0.55 -35.56 -4.93
N ILE A 2 -0.21 -34.54 -4.16
CA ILE A 2 0.77 -34.65 -3.06
C ILE A 2 -0.03 -34.63 -1.78
N LEU A 3 -0.21 -35.82 -1.19
CA LEU A 3 -0.77 -35.96 0.15
C LEU A 3 0.25 -35.39 1.13
N PHE A 4 0.01 -34.16 1.58
CA PHE A 4 0.77 -33.53 2.65
C PHE A 4 0.54 -34.31 3.93
N ASN A 5 1.61 -34.90 4.45
CA ASN A 5 1.60 -35.75 5.62
C ASN A 5 1.31 -34.90 6.88
N LYS A 6 0.05 -34.92 7.34
CA LYS A 6 -0.48 -34.17 8.48
C LYS A 6 0.34 -34.40 9.77
N ILE A 7 0.95 -35.57 9.90
CA ILE A 7 1.80 -35.99 11.02
C ILE A 7 3.11 -35.17 11.08
N LEU A 8 3.65 -34.80 9.92
CA LEU A 8 4.90 -34.04 9.83
C LEU A 8 4.69 -32.58 10.25
N ILE A 9 3.53 -32.01 9.92
CA ILE A 9 3.12 -30.67 10.38
C ILE A 9 2.92 -30.67 11.89
N GLN A 10 2.25 -31.69 12.43
CA GLN A 10 1.96 -31.75 13.87
C GLN A 10 3.25 -31.88 14.71
N ARG A 11 4.19 -32.74 14.31
CA ARG A 11 5.51 -32.84 14.96
C ARG A 11 6.33 -31.56 14.86
N VAL A 12 6.20 -30.81 13.77
CA VAL A 12 6.87 -29.50 13.60
C VAL A 12 6.25 -28.43 14.52
N PHE A 13 4.94 -28.47 14.78
CA PHE A 13 4.29 -27.57 15.73
C PHE A 13 4.59 -27.94 17.19
N ASP A 14 4.61 -29.24 17.52
CA ASP A 14 4.88 -29.71 18.88
C ASP A 14 6.32 -29.40 19.32
N SER A 15 7.29 -29.60 18.41
CA SER A 15 8.69 -29.22 18.66
C SER A 15 8.90 -27.70 18.82
N TYR A 16 8.11 -26.88 18.12
CA TYR A 16 8.14 -25.43 18.27
C TYR A 16 7.54 -24.93 19.60
N LEU A 17 6.52 -25.62 20.14
CA LEU A 17 5.96 -25.30 21.45
C LEU A 17 6.93 -25.67 22.59
N ILE A 18 7.60 -26.81 22.48
CA ILE A 18 8.58 -27.28 23.46
C ILE A 18 9.82 -26.36 23.51
N HIS A 19 10.24 -25.80 22.37
CA HIS A 19 11.41 -24.91 22.33
C HIS A 19 11.13 -23.48 22.83
N ASN A 20 9.85 -23.07 22.92
CA ASN A 20 9.47 -21.74 23.41
C ASN A 20 9.31 -21.69 24.93
N SER A 21 8.88 -22.77 25.59
CA SER A 21 8.77 -22.80 27.06
C SER A 21 10.13 -22.73 27.75
N SER A 22 11.20 -23.22 27.12
CA SER A 22 12.56 -23.15 27.67
C SER A 22 13.25 -21.79 27.48
N SER A 23 12.78 -20.94 26.56
CA SER A 23 13.38 -19.63 26.27
C SER A 23 12.81 -18.45 27.07
N LEU A 24 11.75 -18.67 27.86
CA LEU A 24 11.05 -17.63 28.60
C LEU A 24 11.59 -17.35 30.01
N ASN A 25 12.56 -18.14 30.49
CA ASN A 25 13.10 -17.99 31.85
C ASN A 25 14.41 -17.18 31.98
N ASN A 26 15.05 -16.80 30.87
CA ASN A 26 16.31 -16.05 30.93
C ASN A 26 16.27 -14.84 30.01
N HIS A 27 15.89 -13.67 30.55
CA HIS A 27 16.52 -12.37 30.26
C HIS A 27 15.81 -11.25 31.06
N LYS A 28 16.43 -10.86 32.18
CA LYS A 28 16.25 -9.55 32.82
C LYS A 28 17.33 -8.59 32.29
N SER A 29 16.95 -7.31 32.20
CA SER A 29 17.78 -6.09 32.08
C SER A 29 18.47 -5.88 30.71
N ASP A 30 18.57 -4.69 30.09
CA ASP A 30 18.50 -3.30 30.57
C ASP A 30 17.90 -2.35 29.53
N ASN A 31 17.24 -1.28 30.02
CA ASN A 31 16.66 -0.20 29.22
C ASN A 31 17.72 0.86 28.88
N TYR A 32 17.86 1.20 27.59
CA TYR A 32 18.47 2.46 27.16
C TYR A 32 17.54 3.20 26.19
N TYR A 33 17.15 4.41 26.59
CA TYR A 33 16.41 5.37 25.76
C TYR A 33 17.38 6.13 24.87
N ILE A 34 17.16 6.15 23.55
CA ILE A 34 17.84 7.07 22.62
C ILE A 34 16.85 8.13 22.15
N LYS A 35 17.19 9.38 22.44
CA LYS A 35 16.50 10.61 22.07
C LYS A 35 16.82 10.93 20.60
N LEU A 36 15.81 11.01 19.74
CA LEU A 36 15.96 11.47 18.35
C LEU A 36 16.00 13.00 18.32
N VAL A 37 17.06 13.57 17.75
CA VAL A 37 17.19 14.99 17.41
C VAL A 37 17.08 15.11 15.88
N ASP A 38 16.25 16.06 15.44
CA ASP A 38 15.90 16.35 14.04
C ASP A 38 17.12 16.72 13.15
N PRO A 39 17.14 16.30 11.86
CA PRO A 39 18.08 16.82 10.88
C PRO A 39 17.35 17.74 9.89
N HIS A 40 17.21 19.01 10.24
CA HIS A 40 17.05 20.08 9.26
C HIS A 40 18.33 20.89 9.21
N ASN A 41 19.16 20.65 8.19
CA ASN A 41 20.03 21.66 7.57
C ASN A 41 20.61 21.12 6.27
N PHE A 42 20.04 21.59 5.15
CA PHE A 42 20.65 21.49 3.84
C PHE A 42 21.71 22.60 3.72
N LEU A 43 22.96 22.21 3.43
CA LEU A 43 23.96 23.11 2.87
C LEU A 43 24.33 22.58 1.48
N TYR A 44 23.93 23.35 0.47
CA TYR A 44 24.37 23.21 -0.91
C TYR A 44 25.87 23.51 -0.99
N VAL A 45 26.65 22.59 -1.56
CA VAL A 45 27.96 22.88 -2.14
C VAL A 45 28.00 22.27 -3.53
N GLU A 46 27.80 23.11 -4.53
CA GLU A 46 28.19 22.83 -5.91
C GLU A 46 29.71 22.66 -5.97
N LYS A 47 30.19 21.47 -6.37
CA LYS A 47 31.49 21.36 -7.03
C LYS A 47 31.41 20.33 -8.16
N LYS A 48 31.65 20.83 -9.38
CA LYS A 48 31.88 20.05 -10.60
C LYS A 48 32.93 18.95 -10.34
N PRO A 49 32.78 17.73 -10.87
CA PRO A 49 33.84 16.74 -10.79
C PRO A 49 34.95 17.13 -11.75
N ALA A 50 36.05 17.67 -11.22
CA ALA A 50 37.33 17.66 -11.92
C ALA A 50 37.84 16.22 -11.95
N LEU A 51 37.93 15.64 -13.15
CA LEU A 51 38.64 14.40 -13.42
C LEU A 51 40.13 14.60 -13.10
N TYR A 52 40.54 14.29 -11.88
CA TYR A 52 41.94 14.04 -11.56
C TYR A 52 42.22 12.55 -11.72
N VAL A 53 42.64 12.17 -12.92
CA VAL A 53 43.35 10.91 -13.15
C VAL A 53 44.77 11.11 -12.61
N SER A 54 44.98 10.86 -11.33
CA SER A 54 46.34 10.77 -10.79
C SER A 54 46.93 9.41 -11.14
N LYS A 55 47.83 9.39 -12.11
CA LYS A 55 48.81 8.32 -12.33
C LYS A 55 49.57 8.06 -11.03
N LEU A 56 49.22 6.98 -10.34
CA LEU A 56 50.04 6.36 -9.29
C LEU A 56 50.30 4.88 -9.62
N TYR A 57 50.60 4.61 -10.89
CA TYR A 57 51.23 3.37 -11.31
C TYR A 57 52.75 3.55 -11.27
N SER A 58 53.37 3.25 -10.13
CA SER A 58 54.80 2.91 -10.05
C SER A 58 55.28 2.46 -8.67
N ARG A 59 54.46 2.55 -7.60
CA ARG A 59 54.87 2.11 -6.26
C ARG A 59 54.16 0.88 -5.68
N GLN A 60 53.06 0.42 -6.28
CA GLN A 60 52.35 -0.78 -5.80
C GLN A 60 52.94 -2.10 -6.33
N ASP A 61 53.57 -2.11 -7.50
CA ASP A 61 54.15 -3.33 -8.08
C ASP A 61 55.40 -3.83 -7.31
N LEU A 62 56.14 -2.91 -6.66
CA LEU A 62 57.27 -3.28 -5.80
C LEU A 62 56.84 -3.86 -4.45
N LEU A 63 55.64 -3.51 -3.95
CA LEU A 63 55.09 -4.08 -2.71
C LEU A 63 54.26 -5.35 -2.94
N ALA A 64 53.69 -5.54 -4.13
CA ALA A 64 53.01 -6.79 -4.49
C ALA A 64 53.99 -7.98 -4.59
N ASN A 65 55.22 -7.74 -5.07
CA ASN A 65 56.24 -8.79 -5.21
C ASN A 65 56.93 -9.16 -3.88
N SER A 66 56.98 -8.27 -2.89
CA SER A 66 57.57 -8.58 -1.58
C SER A 66 56.63 -9.37 -0.66
N ILE A 67 55.32 -9.33 -0.93
CA ILE A 67 54.31 -10.16 -0.24
C ILE A 67 54.24 -11.57 -0.88
N LEU A 68 54.52 -11.71 -2.18
CA LEU A 68 54.53 -13.01 -2.88
C LEU A 68 55.67 -13.95 -2.43
N GLY A 69 56.78 -13.41 -1.91
CA GLY A 69 57.94 -14.19 -1.46
C GLY A 69 57.79 -14.85 -0.09
N LYS A 70 56.81 -14.44 0.73
CA LYS A 70 56.67 -14.90 2.13
C LYS A 70 55.39 -15.68 2.44
N SER A 71 54.52 -15.92 1.46
CA SER A 71 53.23 -16.60 1.69
C SER A 71 53.18 -18.07 1.23
N LYS A 72 54.31 -18.80 1.22
CA LYS A 72 54.35 -20.26 0.94
C LYS A 72 53.65 -21.14 2.01
N LYS A 73 53.00 -20.55 3.01
CA LYS A 73 52.39 -21.26 4.16
C LYS A 73 50.92 -20.92 4.44
N TYR A 74 50.20 -20.35 3.47
CA TYR A 74 48.74 -20.41 3.51
C TYR A 74 48.31 -21.58 2.64
N ASN A 75 48.06 -22.72 3.29
CA ASN A 75 47.13 -23.71 2.77
C ASN A 75 45.78 -23.00 2.65
N TYR A 76 45.57 -22.30 1.53
CA TYR A 76 44.21 -22.00 1.09
C TYR A 76 43.59 -23.35 0.80
N GLN A 77 42.95 -23.94 1.82
CA GLN A 77 41.96 -24.98 1.62
C GLN A 77 40.86 -24.35 0.77
N LEU A 78 41.10 -24.32 -0.55
CA LEU A 78 40.06 -24.13 -1.52
C LEU A 78 39.07 -25.25 -1.22
N ILE A 79 37.89 -24.83 -0.76
CA ILE A 79 36.80 -25.67 -0.31
C ILE A 79 36.63 -26.80 -1.33
N SER A 80 37.14 -28.00 -1.01
CA SER A 80 36.82 -29.19 -1.77
C SER A 80 35.34 -29.43 -1.54
N ARG A 81 34.55 -29.17 -2.57
CA ARG A 81 33.09 -29.28 -2.45
C ARG A 81 32.72 -30.74 -2.65
N ASN A 82 32.35 -31.40 -1.57
CA ASN A 82 31.61 -32.66 -1.65
C ASN A 82 30.41 -32.49 -2.59
N PHE A 83 30.01 -33.56 -3.28
CA PHE A 83 28.88 -33.56 -4.23
C PHE A 83 27.64 -32.82 -3.71
N PHE A 84 27.31 -33.00 -2.43
CA PHE A 84 26.23 -32.30 -1.75
C PHE A 84 26.39 -30.78 -1.71
N ILE A 85 27.60 -30.27 -1.49
CA ILE A 85 27.87 -28.82 -1.51
C ILE A 85 27.71 -28.26 -2.93
N LYS A 86 28.10 -29.04 -3.95
CA LYS A 86 27.87 -28.66 -5.36
C LYS A 86 26.37 -28.60 -5.68
N PHE A 87 25.61 -29.62 -5.26
CA PHE A 87 24.16 -29.66 -5.44
C PHE A 87 23.44 -28.51 -4.71
N VAL A 88 23.79 -28.26 -3.45
CA VAL A 88 23.24 -27.15 -2.65
C VAL A 88 23.56 -25.80 -3.30
N ASN A 89 24.79 -25.60 -3.78
CA ASN A 89 25.16 -24.32 -4.38
C ASN A 89 24.49 -24.09 -5.74
N GLN A 90 24.24 -25.16 -6.50
CA GLN A 90 23.61 -25.07 -7.82
C GLN A 90 22.10 -24.86 -7.71
N PHE A 91 21.41 -25.57 -6.80
CA PHE A 91 19.94 -25.61 -6.76
C PHE A 91 19.29 -24.92 -5.55
N TRP A 92 20.03 -24.67 -4.46
CA TRP A 92 19.49 -24.11 -3.22
C TRP A 92 20.01 -22.71 -2.88
N GLN A 93 21.31 -22.44 -2.98
CA GLN A 93 21.85 -21.13 -2.60
C GLN A 93 23.14 -20.79 -3.33
N GLU A 94 23.15 -19.67 -4.02
CA GLU A 94 24.36 -19.09 -4.59
C GLU A 94 24.77 -17.85 -3.79
N THR A 95 26.08 -17.69 -3.56
CA THR A 95 26.64 -16.49 -2.93
C THR A 95 27.47 -15.77 -3.97
N ILE A 96 27.09 -14.53 -4.28
CA ILE A 96 27.75 -13.72 -5.30
C ILE A 96 28.54 -12.62 -4.59
N PHE A 97 29.81 -12.53 -4.93
CA PHE A 97 30.69 -11.47 -4.45
C PHE A 97 30.97 -10.51 -5.61
N LEU A 98 30.72 -9.22 -5.39
CA LEU A 98 31.12 -8.16 -6.32
C LEU A 98 32.24 -7.36 -5.66
N SER A 99 33.44 -7.38 -6.24
CA SER A 99 34.61 -6.66 -5.73
C SER A 99 35.25 -5.80 -6.81
N ILE A 100 36.06 -4.84 -6.40
CA ILE A 100 36.93 -4.07 -7.31
C ILE A 100 38.01 -5.01 -7.86
N SER A 101 38.31 -4.93 -9.16
CA SER A 101 39.37 -5.74 -9.76
C SER A 101 40.73 -5.35 -9.18
N ASN A 102 41.45 -6.35 -8.69
CA ASN A 102 42.86 -6.26 -8.31
C ASN A 102 43.59 -7.56 -8.72
N PRO A 103 44.93 -7.55 -8.84
CA PRO A 103 45.68 -8.71 -9.31
C PRO A 103 45.42 -10.00 -8.51
N LEU A 104 45.18 -9.88 -7.19
CA LEU A 104 44.86 -11.02 -6.33
C LEU A 104 43.46 -11.60 -6.64
N SER A 105 42.49 -10.74 -6.92
CA SER A 105 41.14 -11.12 -7.29
C SER A 105 41.10 -11.72 -8.69
N GLU A 106 41.92 -11.24 -9.63
CA GLU A 106 42.05 -11.81 -10.97
C GLU A 106 42.67 -13.22 -10.89
N LEU A 107 43.74 -13.40 -10.14
CA LEU A 107 44.31 -14.72 -9.86
C LEU A 107 43.31 -15.67 -9.20
N TYR A 108 42.46 -15.15 -8.31
CA TYR A 108 41.40 -15.94 -7.69
C TYR A 108 40.29 -16.30 -8.67
N ILE A 109 39.85 -15.35 -9.50
CA ILE A 109 38.85 -15.56 -10.56
C ILE A 109 39.36 -16.58 -11.58
N ASP A 110 40.62 -16.49 -11.98
CA ASP A 110 41.21 -17.42 -12.96
C ASP A 110 41.35 -18.83 -12.38
N LYS A 111 41.69 -18.97 -11.09
CA LYS A 111 41.60 -20.27 -10.41
C LYS A 111 40.17 -20.80 -10.37
N LEU A 112 39.16 -19.95 -10.13
CA LEU A 112 37.75 -20.35 -10.19
C LEU A 112 37.32 -20.77 -11.61
N LYS A 113 37.80 -20.10 -12.66
CA LYS A 113 37.58 -20.47 -14.06
C LYS A 113 38.17 -21.85 -14.37
N VAL A 114 39.41 -22.09 -13.97
CA VAL A 114 40.11 -23.37 -14.17
C VAL A 114 39.36 -24.52 -13.49
N HIS A 115 38.73 -24.27 -12.34
CA HIS A 115 37.92 -25.27 -11.63
C HIS A 115 36.46 -25.34 -12.12
N GLY A 116 36.06 -24.59 -13.16
CA GLY A 116 34.69 -24.57 -13.69
C GLY A 116 33.67 -23.99 -12.69
N LEU A 117 34.11 -23.13 -11.77
CA LEU A 117 33.32 -22.56 -10.69
C LEU A 117 32.86 -21.12 -10.96
N SER A 118 33.40 -20.46 -11.99
CA SER A 118 32.97 -19.14 -12.44
C SER A 118 32.15 -19.24 -13.72
N ILE A 119 31.19 -18.32 -13.86
CA ILE A 119 30.30 -18.24 -15.02
C ILE A 119 31.11 -17.99 -16.30
N ASN A 120 30.93 -18.84 -17.30
CA ASN A 120 31.58 -18.68 -18.60
C ASN A 120 30.90 -17.55 -19.42
N SER A 121 31.58 -16.99 -20.42
CA SER A 121 31.10 -15.82 -21.19
C SER A 121 29.72 -16.03 -21.84
N GLN A 122 29.40 -17.26 -22.26
CA GLN A 122 28.11 -17.61 -22.86
C GLN A 122 26.98 -17.74 -21.81
N GLU A 123 27.30 -18.25 -20.62
CA GLU A 123 26.36 -18.41 -19.51
C GLU A 123 26.14 -17.09 -18.76
N TYR A 124 27.05 -16.13 -18.92
CA TYR A 124 27.00 -14.83 -18.25
C TYR A 124 25.75 -14.03 -18.58
N LYS A 125 25.30 -14.04 -19.84
CA LYS A 125 24.05 -13.37 -20.24
C LYS A 125 22.84 -13.97 -19.53
N ASN A 126 22.75 -15.30 -19.48
CA ASN A 126 21.66 -16.00 -18.81
C ASN A 126 21.71 -15.77 -17.30
N PHE A 127 22.90 -15.84 -16.71
CA PHE A 127 23.12 -15.52 -15.30
C PHE A 127 22.68 -14.08 -14.99
N LEU A 128 23.10 -13.08 -15.77
CA LEU A 128 22.70 -11.68 -15.57
C LEU A 128 21.18 -11.49 -15.71
N ALA A 129 20.56 -12.16 -16.68
CA ALA A 129 19.11 -12.12 -16.85
C ALA A 129 18.38 -12.73 -15.65
N GLU A 130 18.83 -13.88 -15.14
CA GLU A 130 18.22 -14.51 -13.96
C GLU A 130 18.54 -13.76 -12.66
N PHE A 131 19.75 -13.23 -12.55
CA PHE A 131 20.20 -12.44 -11.40
C PHE A 131 19.45 -11.12 -11.31
N SER A 132 19.31 -10.38 -12.41
CA SER A 132 18.50 -9.17 -12.46
C SER A 132 17.03 -9.47 -12.14
N LYS A 133 16.46 -10.57 -12.69
CA LYS A 133 15.12 -11.04 -12.33
C LYS A 133 15.02 -11.38 -10.84
N GLY A 134 16.04 -12.02 -10.26
CA GLY A 134 16.13 -12.35 -8.84
C GLY A 134 16.20 -11.13 -7.92
N LEU A 135 16.91 -10.08 -8.34
CA LEU A 135 16.97 -8.79 -7.64
C LEU A 135 15.62 -8.08 -7.68
N ILE A 136 15.02 -7.92 -8.87
CA ILE A 136 13.74 -7.21 -9.05
C ILE A 136 12.59 -7.96 -8.33
N SER A 137 12.63 -9.29 -8.34
CA SER A 137 11.63 -10.12 -7.63
C SER A 137 11.84 -10.19 -6.11
N GLY A 138 12.90 -9.57 -5.58
CA GLY A 138 13.19 -9.54 -4.14
C GLY A 138 13.69 -10.88 -3.55
N ARG A 139 14.09 -11.83 -4.39
CA ARG A 139 14.65 -13.12 -3.96
C ARG A 139 16.07 -13.03 -3.44
N ILE A 140 16.82 -12.08 -3.97
CA ILE A 140 18.22 -11.87 -3.65
C ILE A 140 18.29 -10.80 -2.56
N LYS A 141 18.80 -11.19 -1.39
CA LYS A 141 19.01 -10.28 -0.27
C LYS A 141 20.43 -9.75 -0.31
N ILE A 142 20.55 -8.44 -0.14
CA ILE A 142 21.86 -7.79 0.01
C ILE A 142 22.23 -7.90 1.48
N ALA A 143 23.32 -8.61 1.78
CA ALA A 143 23.88 -8.65 3.12
C ALA A 143 24.86 -7.47 3.25
N PHE A 144 24.37 -6.31 3.69
CA PHE A 144 25.24 -5.25 4.16
C PHE A 144 25.59 -5.52 5.62
N ASN A 145 26.87 -5.66 5.94
CA ASN A 145 27.34 -5.59 7.32
C ASN A 145 27.17 -4.14 7.79
N THR A 146 26.07 -3.85 8.49
CA THR A 146 25.84 -2.53 9.11
C THR A 146 26.82 -2.23 10.25
N LEU A 147 27.56 -3.23 10.74
CA LEU A 147 28.62 -3.06 11.73
C LEU A 147 29.85 -2.32 11.19
N ASP A 148 30.04 -2.25 9.86
CA ASP A 148 31.17 -1.52 9.25
C ASP A 148 30.83 -0.05 8.95
N ALA A 149 29.56 0.36 9.08
CA ALA A 149 29.13 1.73 8.77
C ALA A 149 29.43 2.74 9.88
N GLN A 150 29.64 2.30 11.12
CA GLN A 150 30.00 3.17 12.25
C GLN A 150 31.50 3.20 12.55
N SER A 151 32.30 2.31 11.96
CA SER A 151 33.74 2.17 12.24
C SER A 151 34.67 2.55 11.08
N SER A 152 34.16 2.95 9.90
CA SER A 152 34.99 3.20 8.72
C SER A 152 35.13 4.68 8.36
N LYS A 153 35.99 5.42 9.08
CA LYS A 153 36.63 6.61 8.51
C LYS A 153 37.85 6.29 7.63
N THR A 154 38.29 5.03 7.59
CA THR A 154 39.34 4.56 6.68
C THR A 154 39.18 3.06 6.49
N ASN A 155 38.54 2.64 5.40
CA ASN A 155 39.00 1.56 4.51
C ASN A 155 37.87 1.19 3.54
N ASN A 156 38.22 1.24 2.27
CA ASN A 156 37.36 0.97 1.12
C ASN A 156 36.55 -0.31 1.32
N ILE A 157 35.22 -0.23 1.16
CA ILE A 157 34.36 -1.41 1.06
C ILE A 157 34.81 -2.16 -0.20
N THR A 158 35.64 -3.19 -0.07
CA THR A 158 36.25 -3.88 -1.22
C THR A 158 35.34 -4.92 -1.86
N SER A 159 34.26 -5.34 -1.19
CA SER A 159 33.33 -6.31 -1.78
C SER A 159 31.90 -6.24 -1.22
N LEU A 160 30.91 -6.40 -2.09
CA LEU A 160 29.50 -6.62 -1.78
C LEU A 160 29.17 -8.10 -1.87
N LYS A 161 28.47 -8.63 -0.86
CA LYS A 161 28.02 -10.03 -0.79
C LYS A 161 26.51 -10.12 -0.98
N TYR A 162 26.09 -10.83 -2.02
CA TYR A 162 24.70 -11.16 -2.29
C TYR A 162 24.45 -12.62 -1.95
N ILE A 163 23.33 -12.90 -1.26
CA ILE A 163 22.88 -14.27 -1.01
C ILE A 163 21.63 -14.50 -1.87
N TRP A 164 21.79 -15.33 -2.90
CA TRP A 164 20.72 -15.73 -3.79
C TRP A 164 20.21 -17.11 -3.42
N LYS A 165 19.03 -17.16 -2.81
CA LYS A 165 18.35 -18.44 -2.54
C LYS A 165 17.62 -18.90 -3.80
N LYS A 166 17.98 -20.06 -4.33
CA LYS A 166 17.42 -20.67 -5.54
C LYS A 166 16.40 -21.76 -5.19
N GLY A 167 15.49 -22.04 -6.12
CA GLY A 167 14.48 -23.10 -5.98
C GLY A 167 13.55 -22.93 -4.77
N LEU A 168 13.45 -23.98 -3.95
CA LEU A 168 12.60 -24.05 -2.76
C LEU A 168 13.32 -23.64 -1.45
N ASN A 169 14.51 -23.07 -1.52
CA ASN A 169 15.22 -22.56 -0.34
C ASN A 169 14.54 -21.29 0.18
N LEU A 170 13.44 -21.48 0.89
CA LEU A 170 12.66 -20.42 1.51
C LEU A 170 13.31 -20.08 2.86
N SER A 171 13.44 -18.79 3.18
CA SER A 171 13.78 -18.40 4.55
C SER A 171 12.70 -18.88 5.52
N TRP A 172 13.08 -19.12 6.77
CA TRP A 172 12.10 -19.41 7.81
C TRP A 172 11.13 -18.23 7.99
N PRO A 173 9.85 -18.50 8.31
CA PRO A 173 8.85 -17.47 8.55
C PRO A 173 9.29 -16.55 9.69
N ASN A 174 9.16 -15.25 9.48
CA ASN A 174 9.50 -14.25 10.50
C ASN A 174 8.38 -14.16 11.56
N LYS A 175 8.76 -13.80 12.80
CA LYS A 175 7.83 -13.43 13.88
C LYS A 175 7.06 -12.16 13.47
N GLY A 176 5.94 -12.33 12.76
CA GLY A 176 5.19 -11.21 12.13
C GLY A 176 4.61 -11.51 10.75
N SER A 177 4.66 -12.76 10.29
CA SER A 177 4.05 -13.20 9.04
C SER A 177 2.56 -12.82 8.92
N TYR A 178 2.03 -12.67 7.69
CA TYR A 178 0.64 -12.30 7.48
C TYR A 178 -0.32 -13.31 8.14
N LEU A 179 -0.02 -14.61 8.05
CA LEU A 179 -0.79 -15.64 8.76
C LEU A 179 -0.74 -15.44 10.28
N ALA A 180 0.43 -15.19 10.85
CA ALA A 180 0.53 -14.84 12.27
C ALA A 180 -0.24 -13.54 12.60
N SER A 181 -0.30 -12.56 11.69
CA SER A 181 -1.07 -11.31 11.87
C SER A 181 -2.59 -11.45 11.71
N LEU A 182 -3.06 -12.53 11.07
CA LEU A 182 -4.48 -12.90 11.06
C LEU A 182 -4.91 -13.52 12.40
N PHE A 183 -3.99 -14.21 13.09
CA PHE A 183 -4.25 -14.86 14.38
C PHE A 183 -3.81 -14.03 15.60
N THR A 184 -2.88 -13.08 15.43
CA THR A 184 -2.50 -12.12 16.45
C THR A 184 -3.29 -10.84 16.22
N ASN A 185 -4.02 -10.38 17.25
CA ASN A 185 -4.87 -9.18 17.22
C ASN A 185 -4.19 -8.03 16.48
N SER A 186 -4.53 -7.88 15.19
CA SER A 186 -4.03 -6.76 14.40
C SER A 186 -4.53 -5.48 15.06
N ARG A 187 -3.65 -4.49 15.24
CA ARG A 187 -3.91 -3.21 15.97
C ARG A 187 -5.09 -2.38 15.44
N PHE A 188 -5.79 -2.85 14.40
CA PHE A 188 -6.99 -2.25 13.84
C PHE A 188 -8.21 -3.17 14.05
N PRO A 189 -9.36 -2.63 14.51
CA PRO A 189 -9.59 -1.24 14.89
C PRO A 189 -9.23 -0.97 16.36
N ASN A 190 -8.47 0.08 16.64
CA ASN A 190 -8.27 0.62 17.99
C ASN A 190 -9.57 1.30 18.51
N LYS A 191 -9.65 1.67 19.80
CA LYS A 191 -10.88 2.26 20.39
C LYS A 191 -11.38 3.50 19.63
N VAL A 192 -10.48 4.40 19.22
CA VAL A 192 -10.81 5.60 18.45
C VAL A 192 -11.35 5.24 17.06
N GLN A 193 -10.67 4.33 16.36
CA GLN A 193 -11.06 3.83 15.05
C GLN A 193 -12.40 3.08 15.10
N GLN A 194 -12.71 2.39 16.20
CA GLN A 194 -14.02 1.78 16.40
C GLN A 194 -15.13 2.83 16.54
N SER A 195 -14.90 3.91 17.29
CA SER A 195 -15.84 5.04 17.37
C SER A 195 -16.06 5.67 15.98
N ILE A 196 -14.97 5.94 15.24
CA ILE A 196 -15.04 6.45 13.86
C ILE A 196 -15.83 5.49 12.96
N LEU A 197 -15.57 4.18 13.01
CA LEU A 197 -16.33 3.19 12.23
C LEU A 197 -17.82 3.19 12.57
N ARG A 198 -18.18 3.33 13.85
CA ARG A 198 -19.58 3.45 14.29
C ARG A 198 -20.22 4.74 13.79
N ASN A 199 -19.46 5.83 13.72
CA ASN A 199 -19.96 7.08 13.18
C ASN A 199 -20.14 7.03 11.65
N LEU A 200 -19.12 6.54 10.93
CA LEU A 200 -19.18 6.38 9.48
C LEU A 200 -20.29 5.40 9.04
N SER A 201 -20.64 4.42 9.88
CA SER A 201 -21.75 3.50 9.60
C SER A 201 -23.12 4.19 9.68
N LYS A 202 -23.28 5.15 10.60
CA LYS A 202 -24.49 5.99 10.72
C LYS A 202 -24.62 6.97 9.55
N ASN A 203 -23.49 7.50 9.08
CA ASN A 203 -23.43 8.57 8.08
C ASN A 203 -23.83 8.19 6.65
N GLN A 204 -23.91 6.88 6.33
CA GLN A 204 -24.37 6.34 5.04
C GLN A 204 -23.80 7.00 3.76
N LEU A 205 -22.69 7.74 3.84
CA LEU A 205 -22.10 8.41 2.69
C LEU A 205 -21.72 7.37 1.63
N PRO A 206 -22.30 7.45 0.42
CA PRO A 206 -22.02 6.47 -0.63
C PRO A 206 -20.68 6.76 -1.30
N LEU A 207 -19.95 5.69 -1.60
CA LEU A 207 -18.81 5.66 -2.49
C LEU A 207 -19.05 4.60 -3.54
N PHE A 208 -18.55 4.79 -4.74
CA PHE A 208 -18.81 3.91 -5.87
C PHE A 208 -17.56 3.12 -6.23
N SER A 209 -17.71 1.86 -6.61
CA SER A 209 -16.61 1.06 -7.11
C SER A 209 -17.11 0.12 -8.19
N VAL A 210 -16.24 -0.26 -9.10
CA VAL A 210 -16.57 -1.20 -10.18
C VAL A 210 -16.38 -2.62 -9.65
N ILE A 211 -17.42 -3.42 -9.79
CA ILE A 211 -17.44 -4.83 -9.41
C ILE A 211 -17.72 -5.72 -10.61
N ASN A 212 -17.29 -6.98 -10.53
CA ASN A 212 -17.74 -8.03 -11.44
C ASN A 212 -19.09 -8.62 -10.98
N ASN A 213 -19.62 -9.56 -11.76
CA ASN A 213 -20.84 -10.31 -11.42
C ASN A 213 -20.75 -11.15 -10.13
N PHE A 214 -19.55 -11.38 -9.60
CA PHE A 214 -19.34 -12.05 -8.32
C PHE A 214 -19.27 -11.09 -7.12
N ASN A 215 -19.62 -9.81 -7.34
CA ASN A 215 -19.52 -8.73 -6.34
C ASN A 215 -18.10 -8.53 -5.79
N GLN A 216 -17.09 -8.81 -6.60
CA GLN A 216 -15.69 -8.57 -6.26
C GLN A 216 -15.25 -7.24 -6.84
N ILE A 217 -14.59 -6.42 -6.03
CA ILE A 217 -13.97 -5.15 -6.47
C ILE A 217 -12.88 -5.47 -7.49
N ILE A 218 -12.91 -4.78 -8.62
CA ILE A 218 -11.85 -4.87 -9.62
C ILE A 218 -10.60 -4.14 -9.10
N LEU A 219 -9.45 -4.79 -9.21
CA LEU A 219 -8.16 -4.23 -8.87
C LEU A 219 -7.35 -4.01 -10.15
N SER A 220 -6.65 -2.87 -10.25
CA SER A 220 -5.65 -2.65 -11.28
C SER A 220 -4.29 -3.15 -10.80
N GLU A 221 -3.56 -3.82 -11.69
CA GLU A 221 -2.19 -4.26 -11.44
C GLU A 221 -1.21 -3.10 -11.70
N SER A 222 -0.16 -2.97 -10.88
CA SER A 222 0.85 -1.94 -11.06
C SER A 222 1.81 -2.28 -12.21
N SER A 223 2.31 -1.26 -12.89
CA SER A 223 3.21 -1.40 -14.05
C SER A 223 4.45 -2.23 -13.74
N ASP A 224 4.92 -2.18 -12.50
CA ASP A 224 6.10 -2.93 -12.06
C ASP A 224 5.89 -4.44 -11.93
N GLU A 225 4.63 -4.92 -11.88
CA GLU A 225 4.33 -6.36 -11.94
C GLU A 225 4.26 -6.86 -13.39
N ILE A 226 3.76 -6.02 -14.30
CA ILE A 226 3.52 -6.35 -15.71
C ILE A 226 4.84 -6.58 -16.48
N LEU A 227 5.91 -5.87 -16.12
CA LEU A 227 7.19 -5.92 -16.82
C LEU A 227 7.99 -7.22 -16.64
N ILE A 228 7.57 -8.13 -15.74
CA ILE A 228 8.32 -9.34 -15.42
C ILE A 228 7.51 -10.56 -15.83
N LYS A 229 7.95 -11.30 -16.87
CA LYS A 229 7.46 -12.66 -17.13
C LYS A 229 7.90 -13.58 -15.98
N LYS A 230 7.06 -13.69 -14.96
CA LYS A 230 7.30 -14.51 -13.76
C LYS A 230 7.11 -15.99 -14.12
N ASN A 231 8.07 -16.83 -13.74
CA ASN A 231 7.93 -18.28 -13.84
C ASN A 231 7.08 -18.79 -12.66
N ILE A 232 6.59 -20.03 -12.71
CA ILE A 232 5.75 -20.62 -11.65
C ILE A 232 6.42 -20.57 -10.28
N LEU A 233 7.74 -20.82 -10.22
CA LEU A 233 8.52 -20.70 -9.01
C LEU A 233 8.53 -19.26 -8.47
N ASP A 234 8.49 -18.27 -9.35
CA ASP A 234 8.48 -16.83 -9.00
C ASP A 234 7.16 -16.48 -8.34
N HIS A 235 6.06 -16.99 -8.87
CA HIS A 235 4.74 -16.88 -8.24
C HIS A 235 4.68 -17.58 -6.88
N PHE A 236 5.23 -18.80 -6.77
CA PHE A 236 5.26 -19.52 -5.50
C PHE A 236 6.10 -18.80 -4.45
N TYR A 237 7.28 -18.30 -4.82
CA TYR A 237 8.14 -17.53 -3.92
C TYR A 237 7.48 -16.22 -3.51
N GLN A 238 6.81 -15.51 -4.42
CA GLN A 238 6.06 -14.29 -4.10
C GLN A 238 4.90 -14.58 -3.16
N TRP A 239 4.15 -15.65 -3.41
CA TRP A 239 3.11 -16.10 -2.50
C TRP A 239 3.69 -16.41 -1.12
N TYR A 240 4.76 -17.20 -1.04
CA TYR A 240 5.38 -17.54 0.24
C TYR A 240 5.94 -16.31 0.96
N SER A 241 6.69 -15.46 0.28
CA SER A 241 7.26 -14.24 0.88
C SER A 241 6.17 -13.29 1.40
N LYS A 242 5.09 -13.14 0.63
CA LYS A 242 3.89 -12.37 1.00
C LYS A 242 3.25 -12.88 2.28
N TYR A 243 3.05 -14.19 2.40
CA TYR A 243 2.31 -14.75 3.54
C TYR A 243 3.19 -15.05 4.76
N PHE A 244 4.46 -15.42 4.56
CA PHE A 244 5.33 -16.01 5.59
C PHE A 244 6.53 -15.15 5.98
N LEU A 245 7.12 -14.37 5.06
CA LEU A 245 8.40 -13.70 5.31
C LEU A 245 8.26 -12.23 5.76
N HIS A 246 7.12 -11.60 5.48
CA HIS A 246 6.89 -10.18 5.77
C HIS A 246 8.09 -9.31 5.34
N THR A 247 8.66 -9.61 4.17
CA THR A 247 9.72 -8.76 3.62
C THR A 247 9.08 -7.41 3.32
N ASN A 248 9.53 -6.36 4.02
CA ASN A 248 9.11 -4.95 3.89
C ASN A 248 9.45 -4.34 2.52
N VAL A 249 9.19 -5.07 1.43
CA VAL A 249 9.19 -4.47 0.11
C VAL A 249 7.82 -3.80 0.03
N ASN A 250 7.76 -2.50 0.34
CA ASN A 250 6.59 -1.64 0.24
C ASN A 250 6.17 -1.44 -1.23
N LYS A 251 6.02 -2.54 -1.98
CA LYS A 251 5.64 -2.50 -3.38
C LYS A 251 4.14 -2.78 -3.46
N VAL A 252 3.40 -1.73 -3.82
CA VAL A 252 1.99 -1.83 -4.12
C VAL A 252 1.85 -2.58 -5.44
N ASN A 253 1.31 -3.78 -5.38
CA ASN A 253 1.11 -4.64 -6.55
C ASN A 253 -0.25 -4.38 -7.19
N TYR A 254 -1.25 -4.05 -6.37
CA TYR A 254 -2.61 -3.82 -6.85
C TYR A 254 -3.20 -2.55 -6.27
N GLN A 255 -4.05 -1.89 -7.06
CA GLN A 255 -4.80 -0.72 -6.63
C GLN A 255 -6.30 -0.97 -6.76
N GLY A 256 -7.04 -0.66 -5.70
CA GLY A 256 -8.50 -0.66 -5.69
C GLY A 256 -9.02 0.76 -5.68
N LEU A 257 -9.96 1.07 -6.57
CA LEU A 257 -10.48 2.43 -6.74
C LEU A 257 -11.89 2.57 -6.15
N PHE A 258 -12.08 3.64 -5.38
CA PHE A 258 -13.36 4.10 -4.87
C PHE A 258 -13.61 5.51 -5.37
N PHE A 259 -14.76 5.76 -5.97
CA PHE A 259 -15.13 7.05 -6.56
C PHE A 259 -16.15 7.75 -5.67
N VAL A 260 -16.01 9.06 -5.50
CA VAL A 260 -17.02 9.87 -4.80
C VAL A 260 -18.21 10.17 -5.72
N SER A 261 -17.94 10.36 -7.01
CA SER A 261 -18.94 10.54 -8.07
C SER A 261 -19.37 9.19 -8.65
N SER A 262 -20.69 9.02 -8.84
CA SER A 262 -21.22 7.85 -9.54
C SER A 262 -20.97 7.87 -11.05
N GLN A 263 -20.82 9.06 -11.63
CA GLN A 263 -20.57 9.24 -13.06
C GLN A 263 -19.14 8.84 -13.40
N ASP A 264 -18.16 9.27 -12.60
CA ASP A 264 -16.74 8.93 -12.79
C ASP A 264 -16.52 7.42 -12.69
N ALA A 265 -17.26 6.74 -11.80
CA ALA A 265 -17.24 5.28 -11.71
C ALA A 265 -17.84 4.60 -12.96
N GLU A 266 -18.89 5.19 -13.53
CA GLU A 266 -19.56 4.67 -14.72
C GLU A 266 -18.69 4.86 -15.96
N GLU A 267 -18.06 6.03 -16.11
CA GLU A 267 -17.07 6.31 -17.16
C GLU A 267 -15.88 5.34 -17.06
N TYR A 268 -15.36 5.13 -15.85
CA TYR A 268 -14.29 4.16 -15.62
C TYR A 268 -14.71 2.74 -16.04
N LYS A 269 -15.93 2.32 -15.69
CA LYS A 269 -16.50 1.04 -16.10
C LYS A 269 -16.61 0.94 -17.64
N GLU A 270 -17.13 1.98 -18.30
CA GLU A 270 -17.27 2.02 -19.76
C GLU A 270 -15.92 1.96 -20.47
N HIS A 271 -14.93 2.72 -19.99
CA HIS A 271 -13.57 2.67 -20.49
C HIS A 271 -12.96 1.26 -20.36
N MET A 272 -13.17 0.59 -19.22
CA MET A 272 -12.74 -0.81 -19.05
C MET A 272 -13.43 -1.77 -20.04
N GLN A 273 -14.74 -1.60 -20.25
CA GLN A 273 -15.51 -2.41 -21.20
C GLN A 273 -15.05 -2.21 -22.63
N HIS A 274 -14.78 -0.96 -23.03
CA HIS A 274 -14.26 -0.62 -24.34
C HIS A 274 -12.85 -1.18 -24.56
N LYS A 275 -11.93 -0.93 -23.62
CA LYS A 275 -10.52 -1.36 -23.74
C LYS A 275 -10.36 -2.88 -23.76
N TYR A 276 -11.23 -3.61 -23.07
CA TYR A 276 -11.16 -5.07 -22.94
C TYR A 276 -12.40 -5.77 -23.52
N ALA A 277 -12.94 -5.28 -24.64
CA ALA A 277 -14.18 -5.78 -25.23
C ALA A 277 -14.22 -7.31 -25.48
N ASN A 278 -13.05 -7.90 -25.75
CA ASN A 278 -12.91 -9.34 -26.04
C ASN A 278 -12.75 -10.22 -24.79
N SER A 279 -12.60 -9.64 -23.59
CA SER A 279 -12.50 -10.45 -22.36
C SER A 279 -13.89 -10.84 -21.85
N SER A 280 -14.06 -12.09 -21.45
CA SER A 280 -15.31 -12.56 -20.82
C SER A 280 -15.58 -11.87 -19.49
N GLU A 281 -14.53 -11.35 -18.83
CA GLU A 281 -14.59 -10.65 -17.56
C GLU A 281 -15.10 -9.20 -17.70
N SER A 282 -14.91 -8.53 -18.84
CA SER A 282 -15.34 -7.13 -19.06
C SER A 282 -16.84 -7.00 -19.36
N LYS A 283 -17.47 -8.02 -19.95
CA LYS A 283 -18.88 -7.99 -20.39
C LYS A 283 -19.91 -7.86 -19.25
N ASN A 284 -19.46 -7.90 -18.00
CA ASN A 284 -20.29 -8.08 -16.81
C ASN A 284 -19.92 -7.15 -15.65
N LEU A 285 -19.25 -6.03 -15.95
CA LEU A 285 -18.89 -5.03 -14.96
C LEU A 285 -20.10 -4.18 -14.57
N LYS A 286 -20.21 -3.85 -13.28
CA LYS A 286 -21.28 -3.02 -12.74
C LYS A 286 -20.70 -2.05 -11.71
N VAL A 287 -21.24 -0.84 -11.65
CA VAL A 287 -20.94 0.09 -10.56
C VAL A 287 -21.76 -0.30 -9.33
N PHE A 288 -21.10 -0.43 -8.19
CA PHE A 288 -21.71 -0.75 -6.90
C PHE A 288 -21.53 0.40 -5.92
N ALA A 289 -22.63 0.77 -5.25
CA ALA A 289 -22.63 1.75 -4.19
C ALA A 289 -22.24 1.09 -2.86
N THR A 290 -21.05 1.42 -2.39
CA THR A 290 -20.51 1.08 -1.08
C THR A 290 -20.68 2.25 -0.10
N LYS A 291 -20.33 2.04 1.17
CA LYS A 291 -20.31 3.09 2.19
C LYS A 291 -18.88 3.55 2.46
N LEU A 292 -18.68 4.81 2.82
CA LEU A 292 -17.38 5.36 3.25
C LEU A 292 -16.73 4.52 4.37
N GLN A 293 -17.54 3.93 5.25
CA GLN A 293 -17.07 3.01 6.30
C GLN A 293 -16.27 1.81 5.74
N LEU A 294 -16.70 1.24 4.61
CA LEU A 294 -16.01 0.10 3.99
C LEU A 294 -14.65 0.55 3.44
N TYR A 295 -14.61 1.67 2.72
CA TYR A 295 -13.36 2.26 2.24
C TYR A 295 -12.38 2.52 3.40
N TYR A 296 -12.86 3.18 4.46
CA TYR A 296 -12.05 3.44 5.66
C TYR A 296 -11.49 2.14 6.26
N LYS A 297 -12.33 1.10 6.38
CA LYS A 297 -11.89 -0.22 6.86
C LYS A 297 -10.80 -0.82 5.99
N LEU A 298 -10.95 -0.75 4.67
CA LEU A 298 -10.00 -1.32 3.72
C LEU A 298 -8.65 -0.59 3.73
N VAL A 299 -8.65 0.75 3.74
CA VAL A 299 -7.42 1.57 3.80
C VAL A 299 -6.65 1.36 5.10
N ARG A 300 -7.35 1.19 6.23
CA ARG A 300 -6.71 0.98 7.54
C ARG A 300 -6.37 -0.48 7.83
N SER A 301 -6.87 -1.41 7.01
CA SER A 301 -6.48 -2.82 7.09
C SER A 301 -5.07 -3.00 6.54
N LYS A 302 -4.26 -3.84 7.18
CA LYS A 302 -2.87 -4.10 6.77
C LYS A 302 -2.81 -5.02 5.54
N PHE A 303 -3.11 -4.48 4.36
CA PHE A 303 -2.84 -5.13 3.08
C PHE A 303 -1.51 -4.63 2.54
N ASN A 304 -0.44 -5.41 2.68
CA ASN A 304 0.91 -4.99 2.26
C ASN A 304 1.08 -4.82 0.74
N TYR A 305 0.11 -5.27 -0.06
CA TYR A 305 0.21 -5.41 -1.52
C TYR A 305 -0.98 -4.81 -2.28
N ILE A 306 -2.00 -4.31 -1.56
CA ILE A 306 -3.16 -3.64 -2.15
C ILE A 306 -3.22 -2.24 -1.57
N GLU A 307 -3.26 -1.23 -2.43
CA GLU A 307 -3.52 0.14 -2.06
C GLU A 307 -4.95 0.51 -2.48
N PHE A 308 -5.76 0.99 -1.54
CA PHE A 308 -7.09 1.50 -1.86
C PHE A 308 -7.02 3.02 -2.00
N ARG A 309 -7.45 3.53 -3.15
CA ARG A 309 -7.44 4.97 -3.46
C ARG A 309 -8.86 5.51 -3.58
N LEU A 310 -9.07 6.67 -2.98
CA LEU A 310 -10.26 7.48 -3.24
C LEU A 310 -9.99 8.37 -4.45
N ILE A 311 -10.85 8.26 -5.44
CA ILE A 311 -10.93 9.14 -6.59
C ILE A 311 -11.95 10.23 -6.23
N PRO A 312 -11.50 11.49 -6.14
CA PRO A 312 -12.39 12.61 -5.84
C PRO A 312 -13.38 12.81 -6.99
N ASP A 313 -14.48 13.51 -6.73
CA ASP A 313 -15.39 14.01 -7.76
C ASP A 313 -14.61 14.97 -8.67
N LEU A 314 -14.31 14.53 -9.89
CA LEU A 314 -13.44 15.26 -10.82
C LEU A 314 -14.07 16.58 -11.29
N VAL A 315 -15.39 16.62 -11.42
CA VAL A 315 -16.12 17.83 -11.80
C VAL A 315 -16.06 18.85 -10.67
N GLU A 316 -16.32 18.43 -9.44
CA GLU A 316 -16.25 19.30 -8.27
C GLU A 316 -14.82 19.81 -8.04
N LEU A 317 -13.81 18.95 -8.19
CA LEU A 317 -12.41 19.32 -8.07
C LEU A 317 -12.00 20.34 -9.15
N GLY A 318 -12.42 20.11 -10.40
CA GLY A 318 -12.16 21.03 -11.50
C GLY A 318 -12.79 22.41 -11.27
N GLN A 319 -14.04 22.45 -10.77
CA GLN A 319 -14.71 23.70 -10.42
C GLN A 319 -14.08 24.40 -9.22
N LEU A 320 -13.61 23.63 -8.23
CA LEU A 320 -12.92 24.18 -7.07
C LEU A 320 -11.64 24.91 -7.47
N VAL A 321 -10.78 24.25 -8.23
CA VAL A 321 -9.49 24.78 -8.68
C VAL A 321 -9.68 25.93 -9.67
N SER A 322 -10.59 25.82 -10.64
CA SER A 322 -10.76 26.86 -11.64
C SER A 322 -11.54 28.09 -11.16
N LYS A 323 -12.47 27.92 -10.19
CA LYS A 323 -13.47 28.94 -9.87
C LYS A 323 -13.69 29.16 -8.39
N TYR A 324 -14.07 28.13 -7.64
CA TYR A 324 -14.61 28.32 -6.29
C TYR A 324 -13.56 28.83 -5.31
N GLN A 325 -12.30 28.42 -5.43
CA GLN A 325 -11.25 28.89 -4.54
C GLN A 325 -11.01 30.41 -4.59
N TYR A 326 -11.49 31.10 -5.63
CA TYR A 326 -11.36 32.55 -5.79
C TYR A 326 -12.57 33.34 -5.28
N TYR A 327 -13.61 32.68 -4.79
CA TYR A 327 -14.75 33.38 -4.22
C TYR A 327 -14.41 34.00 -2.87
N ASN A 328 -14.82 35.25 -2.67
CA ASN A 328 -14.61 36.02 -1.44
C ASN A 328 -15.17 35.38 -0.15
N HIS A 329 -16.17 34.52 -0.26
CA HIS A 329 -16.81 33.84 0.87
C HIS A 329 -16.26 32.42 1.08
N ILE A 330 -15.22 32.03 0.35
CA ILE A 330 -14.55 30.73 0.48
C ILE A 330 -13.19 30.94 1.12
N LYS A 331 -12.87 30.06 2.08
CA LYS A 331 -11.60 29.99 2.77
C LYS A 331 -11.06 28.56 2.67
N ILE A 332 -9.79 28.42 2.31
CA ILE A 332 -9.10 27.13 2.36
C ILE A 332 -8.59 26.90 3.78
N HIS A 333 -8.81 25.70 4.33
CA HIS A 333 -8.33 25.31 5.65
C HIS A 333 -6.78 25.34 5.71
N SER A 334 -6.20 25.75 6.83
CA SER A 334 -4.75 25.97 6.96
C SER A 334 -3.90 24.72 6.68
N ASN A 335 -4.44 23.55 6.99
CA ASN A 335 -3.75 22.26 6.82
C ASN A 335 -4.02 21.62 5.45
N GLN A 336 -4.72 22.32 4.55
CA GLN A 336 -5.02 21.84 3.22
C GLN A 336 -3.92 22.24 2.23
N TYR A 337 -3.38 21.28 1.49
CA TYR A 337 -2.55 21.59 0.34
C TYR A 337 -3.45 22.03 -0.83
N CYS A 338 -3.35 23.32 -1.18
CA CYS A 338 -4.04 23.92 -2.31
C CYS A 338 -3.10 24.91 -2.99
N THR A 339 -3.05 24.86 -4.31
CA THR A 339 -2.34 25.79 -5.17
C THR A 339 -3.31 26.33 -6.21
N LYS A 340 -2.88 27.30 -7.02
CA LYS A 340 -3.71 27.85 -8.10
C LYS A 340 -4.25 26.77 -9.05
N ASN A 341 -3.49 25.69 -9.27
CA ASN A 341 -3.79 24.68 -10.28
C ASN A 341 -4.01 23.28 -9.69
N ALA A 342 -4.00 23.11 -8.38
CA ALA A 342 -4.11 21.79 -7.77
C ALA A 342 -4.71 21.85 -6.36
N PHE A 343 -5.53 20.86 -6.04
CA PHE A 343 -6.08 20.62 -4.71
C PHE A 343 -5.90 19.15 -4.35
N GLN A 344 -5.48 18.87 -3.11
CA GLN A 344 -5.20 17.50 -2.66
C GLN A 344 -6.44 16.81 -2.10
N GLY A 345 -6.89 15.72 -2.74
CA GLY A 345 -7.92 14.80 -2.23
C GLY A 345 -9.36 15.23 -2.53
N GLN A 346 -10.34 14.59 -1.89
CA GLN A 346 -11.75 14.94 -2.06
C GLN A 346 -12.09 16.21 -1.28
N PRO A 347 -12.52 17.31 -1.92
CA PRO A 347 -12.94 18.50 -1.20
C PRO A 347 -14.21 18.26 -0.38
N VAL A 348 -14.23 18.85 0.81
CA VAL A 348 -15.39 18.91 1.70
C VAL A 348 -15.60 20.35 2.18
N TYR A 349 -16.86 20.75 2.30
CA TYR A 349 -17.26 22.11 2.61
C TYR A 349 -17.92 22.19 3.98
N PHE A 350 -17.48 23.16 4.78
CA PHE A 350 -18.04 23.48 6.09
C PHE A 350 -18.64 24.88 6.06
N ILE A 351 -19.90 25.03 6.47
CA ILE A 351 -20.50 26.34 6.71
C ILE A 351 -19.98 26.87 8.04
N GLU A 352 -19.32 28.02 8.03
CA GLU A 352 -18.82 28.67 9.25
C GLU A 352 -19.97 29.32 10.02
N PRO A 353 -19.87 29.40 11.37
CA PRO A 353 -20.77 30.21 12.17
C PRO A 353 -20.74 31.68 11.74
N VAL A 354 -21.90 32.34 11.77
CA VAL A 354 -22.05 33.74 11.36
C VAL A 354 -22.66 34.54 12.50
N LEU A 355 -22.11 35.72 12.77
CA LEU A 355 -22.74 36.69 13.65
C LEU A 355 -23.90 37.35 12.89
N ALA A 356 -25.11 37.22 13.41
CA ALA A 356 -26.32 37.77 12.79
C ALA A 356 -27.13 38.56 13.82
N VAL A 357 -27.76 39.63 13.36
CA VAL A 357 -28.66 40.44 14.19
C VAL A 357 -30.03 39.76 14.20
N ASN A 358 -30.58 39.54 15.39
CA ASN A 358 -31.97 39.13 15.53
C ASN A 358 -32.88 40.34 15.26
N ASN A 359 -33.75 40.21 14.27
CA ASN A 359 -34.65 41.28 13.81
C ASN A 359 -35.61 41.77 14.90
N LYS A 360 -36.00 40.88 15.83
CA LYS A 360 -36.91 41.19 16.95
C LYS A 360 -36.19 41.81 18.14
N SER A 361 -35.11 41.17 18.61
CA SER A 361 -34.41 41.59 19.83
C SER A 361 -33.30 42.61 19.60
N LYS A 362 -32.90 42.85 18.34
CA LYS A 362 -31.75 43.66 17.92
C LYS A 362 -30.40 43.22 18.51
N LYS A 363 -30.34 42.03 19.12
CA LYS A 363 -29.10 41.45 19.65
C LYS A 363 -28.31 40.75 18.55
N ILE A 364 -26.98 40.84 18.63
CA ILE A 364 -26.07 40.10 17.76
C ILE A 364 -25.82 38.74 18.39
N GLU A 365 -26.10 37.66 17.65
CA GLU A 365 -25.94 36.29 18.11
C GLU A 365 -25.09 35.48 17.12
N LEU A 366 -24.29 34.55 17.65
CA LEU A 366 -23.49 33.65 16.83
C LEU A 366 -24.33 32.46 16.38
N ILE A 367 -24.80 32.51 15.14
CA ILE A 367 -25.64 31.48 14.55
C ILE A 367 -24.76 30.39 13.93
N LYS A 368 -24.99 29.15 14.36
CA LYS A 368 -24.31 27.96 13.84
C LYS A 368 -25.25 27.20 12.91
N TYR A 369 -24.72 26.74 11.77
CA TYR A 369 -25.43 25.78 10.94
C TYR A 369 -25.35 24.39 11.60
N ILE A 370 -26.50 23.91 12.09
CA ILE A 370 -26.63 22.59 12.72
C ILE A 370 -27.82 21.85 12.09
N TYR A 371 -27.69 20.54 11.94
CA TYR A 371 -28.78 19.67 11.52
C TYR A 371 -29.38 18.99 12.75
N PRO A 372 -30.56 19.43 13.23
CA PRO A 372 -31.18 18.82 14.39
C PRO A 372 -31.74 17.45 14.00
N TYR A 373 -31.45 16.45 14.82
CA TYR A 373 -32.01 15.10 14.66
C TYR A 373 -32.54 14.60 16.00
N ASN A 374 -33.86 14.39 16.05
CA ASN A 374 -34.54 13.89 17.23
C ASN A 374 -34.67 12.38 17.15
N LYS A 375 -34.06 11.67 18.10
CA LYS A 375 -34.23 10.22 18.24
C LYS A 375 -34.47 9.87 19.70
N ARG A 376 -35.63 9.26 19.99
CA ARG A 376 -35.96 8.69 21.31
C ARG A 376 -35.68 9.66 22.48
N ASN A 377 -36.28 10.85 22.43
CA ASN A 377 -36.20 11.90 23.46
C ASN A 377 -34.84 12.57 23.66
N GLN A 378 -33.86 12.32 22.78
CA GLN A 378 -32.61 13.08 22.75
C GLN A 378 -32.56 13.91 21.46
N GLN A 379 -32.36 15.23 21.63
CA GLN A 379 -32.05 16.15 20.54
C GLN A 379 -30.55 16.13 20.32
N LEU A 380 -30.11 15.66 19.16
CA LEU A 380 -28.71 15.65 18.76
C LEU A 380 -28.52 16.64 17.62
N ASP A 381 -27.56 17.54 17.79
CA ASP A 381 -27.19 18.53 16.78
C ASP A 381 -25.99 18.01 15.98
N TYR A 382 -26.20 17.80 14.68
CA TYR A 382 -25.17 17.34 13.79
C TYR A 382 -24.50 18.49 13.03
N LYS A 383 -23.17 18.50 13.00
CA LYS A 383 -22.37 19.34 12.11
C LYS A 383 -22.35 18.72 10.71
N ALA A 384 -22.96 19.40 9.76
CA ALA A 384 -22.96 18.97 8.36
C ALA A 384 -21.61 19.19 7.67
N VAL A 385 -21.22 18.22 6.84
CA VAL A 385 -20.02 18.25 5.99
C VAL A 385 -20.47 17.92 4.58
N PHE A 386 -20.40 18.91 3.69
CA PHE A 386 -20.94 18.77 2.34
C PHE A 386 -19.85 18.27 1.38
N MET A 387 -20.21 17.30 0.54
CA MET A 387 -19.28 16.73 -0.44
C MET A 387 -19.08 17.59 -1.70
N ASN A 388 -19.94 18.58 -1.93
CA ASN A 388 -19.81 19.53 -3.03
C ASN A 388 -20.36 20.93 -2.67
N TYR A 389 -19.85 21.95 -3.36
CA TYR A 389 -20.19 23.35 -3.14
C TYR A 389 -21.69 23.62 -3.37
N LYS A 390 -22.26 23.07 -4.44
CA LYS A 390 -23.65 23.31 -4.82
C LYS A 390 -24.63 22.87 -3.72
N THR A 391 -24.40 21.72 -3.09
CA THR A 391 -25.29 21.24 -2.00
C THR A 391 -25.14 22.11 -0.75
N ALA A 392 -23.92 22.57 -0.43
CA ALA A 392 -23.71 23.50 0.68
C ALA A 392 -24.49 24.82 0.49
N MET A 393 -24.49 25.36 -0.74
CA MET A 393 -25.23 26.59 -1.05
C MET A 393 -26.75 26.40 -0.97
N ILE A 394 -27.28 25.28 -1.49
CA ILE A 394 -28.72 24.95 -1.38
C ILE A 394 -29.12 24.79 0.10
N ALA A 395 -28.27 24.12 0.88
CA ALA A 395 -28.49 23.92 2.30
C ALA A 395 -28.52 25.25 3.07
N TRP A 396 -27.62 26.17 2.74
CA TRP A 396 -27.61 27.52 3.31
C TRP A 396 -28.87 28.33 2.93
N GLN A 397 -29.29 28.26 1.67
CA GLN A 397 -30.50 28.94 1.23
C GLN A 397 -31.73 28.48 2.02
N LYS A 398 -31.87 27.17 2.22
CA LYS A 398 -32.94 26.61 3.06
C LYS A 398 -32.83 27.05 4.51
N PHE A 399 -31.62 27.08 5.07
CA PHE A 399 -31.40 27.55 6.44
C PHE A 399 -31.80 29.01 6.63
N ARG A 400 -31.48 29.89 5.68
CA ARG A 400 -31.93 31.29 5.69
C ARG A 400 -33.46 31.41 5.68
N GLN A 401 -34.13 30.58 4.89
CA GLN A 401 -35.60 30.55 4.84
C GLN A 401 -36.23 30.07 6.16
N GLN A 402 -35.55 29.22 6.92
CA GLN A 402 -36.00 28.75 8.23
C GLN A 402 -35.71 29.76 9.34
N MET A 403 -34.65 30.55 9.20
CA MET A 403 -34.16 31.52 10.19
C MET A 403 -34.53 32.96 9.83
N LEU A 404 -35.79 33.23 9.46
CA LEU A 404 -36.27 34.57 9.08
C LEU A 404 -36.11 35.64 10.17
N LEU A 405 -35.96 35.21 11.42
CA LEU A 405 -35.72 36.09 12.56
C LEU A 405 -34.33 36.72 12.56
N TYR A 406 -33.40 36.21 11.77
CA TYR A 406 -32.02 36.67 11.73
C TYR A 406 -31.67 37.25 10.38
N ASP A 407 -30.94 38.37 10.37
CA ASP A 407 -30.37 38.92 9.14
C ASP A 407 -29.12 38.12 8.73
N LEU A 408 -29.34 37.06 7.95
CA LEU A 408 -28.30 36.15 7.49
C LEU A 408 -27.78 36.53 6.10
N PRO A 409 -26.46 36.49 5.87
CA PRO A 409 -25.85 36.88 4.60
C PRO A 409 -26.32 35.97 3.46
N VAL A 410 -26.41 36.55 2.26
CA VAL A 410 -26.87 35.84 1.05
C VAL A 410 -26.00 34.60 0.75
N LYS A 411 -24.68 34.74 0.91
CA LYS A 411 -23.71 33.64 0.77
C LYS A 411 -23.08 33.32 2.13
N PRO A 412 -22.95 32.05 2.51
CA PRO A 412 -22.29 31.66 3.75
C PRO A 412 -20.78 31.83 3.61
N LYS A 413 -20.08 32.03 4.71
CA LYS A 413 -18.64 31.77 4.76
C LYS A 413 -18.42 30.26 4.75
N LEU A 414 -17.66 29.75 3.78
CA LEU A 414 -17.36 28.34 3.63
C LEU A 414 -15.88 28.11 3.89
N THR A 415 -15.56 27.14 4.73
CA THR A 415 -14.21 26.60 4.85
C THR A 415 -14.12 25.27 4.09
N ILE A 416 -13.09 25.13 3.26
CA ILE A 416 -12.83 23.94 2.44
C ILE A 416 -11.65 23.17 3.02
N TYR A 417 -11.81 21.85 3.11
CA TYR A 417 -10.75 20.93 3.51
C TYR A 417 -10.82 19.66 2.65
N ASN A 418 -9.88 18.72 2.80
CA ASN A 418 -10.04 17.40 2.19
C ASN A 418 -10.62 16.37 3.16
N LEU A 419 -11.29 15.36 2.60
CA LEU A 419 -11.93 14.29 3.37
C LEU A 419 -10.91 13.42 4.10
N GLU A 420 -9.81 13.07 3.43
CA GLU A 420 -8.84 12.10 3.92
C GLU A 420 -8.05 12.62 5.13
N SER A 421 -7.58 13.86 5.07
CA SER A 421 -6.92 14.57 6.17
C SER A 421 -7.93 14.92 7.26
N PHE A 422 -9.18 15.25 6.93
CA PHE A 422 -10.23 15.44 7.93
C PHE A 422 -10.45 14.19 8.78
N ILE A 423 -10.62 13.02 8.14
CA ILE A 423 -10.76 11.73 8.84
C ILE A 423 -9.50 11.43 9.66
N LYS A 424 -8.31 11.66 9.11
CA LYS A 424 -7.04 11.49 9.83
C LYS A 424 -6.94 12.41 11.06
N GLN A 425 -7.43 13.64 10.96
CA GLN A 425 -7.46 14.58 12.07
C GLN A 425 -8.41 14.10 13.18
N CYS A 426 -9.58 13.57 12.82
CA CYS A 426 -10.50 12.91 13.74
C CYS A 426 -9.87 11.71 14.46
N GLU A 427 -8.99 10.96 13.81
CA GLU A 427 -8.24 9.87 14.46
C GLU A 427 -7.22 10.39 15.48
N SER A 428 -6.57 11.52 15.18
CA SER A 428 -5.48 12.07 15.99
C SER A 428 -5.96 12.89 17.20
N ASN A 429 -7.15 13.48 17.14
CA ASN A 429 -7.65 14.38 18.16
C ASN A 429 -8.95 13.85 18.79
N PRO A 430 -8.88 13.22 19.99
CA PRO A 430 -10.06 12.65 20.65
C PRO A 430 -11.07 13.71 21.11
N ARG A 431 -10.74 15.01 21.05
CA ARG A 431 -11.66 16.11 21.36
C ARG A 431 -12.62 16.43 20.22
N ILE A 432 -12.33 15.97 19.00
CA ILE A 432 -13.28 16.10 17.88
C ILE A 432 -14.32 15.02 18.07
N ASP A 433 -15.47 15.38 18.62
CA ASP A 433 -16.58 14.44 18.76
C ASP A 433 -17.09 14.06 17.38
N THR A 434 -16.61 12.93 16.88
CA THR A 434 -17.00 12.44 15.57
C THR A 434 -18.48 12.07 15.54
N GLU A 435 -19.11 11.74 16.68
CA GLU A 435 -20.48 11.24 16.72
C GLU A 435 -21.54 12.25 16.28
N THR A 436 -21.16 13.53 16.16
CA THR A 436 -21.99 14.66 15.72
C THR A 436 -21.73 15.06 14.27
N ILE A 437 -20.92 14.34 13.50
CA ILE A 437 -20.64 14.70 12.10
C ILE A 437 -21.68 14.06 11.17
N LEU A 438 -22.27 14.84 10.28
CA LEU A 438 -23.15 14.36 9.20
C LEU A 438 -22.55 14.64 7.82
N PHE A 439 -22.16 13.61 7.08
CA PHE A 439 -21.73 13.74 5.69
C PHE A 439 -22.93 13.86 4.76
N VAL A 440 -22.96 14.92 3.96
CA VAL A 440 -24.03 15.21 3.01
C VAL A 440 -23.51 14.96 1.58
N PRO A 441 -23.94 13.88 0.89
CA PRO A 441 -23.50 13.59 -0.47
C PRO A 441 -23.99 14.65 -1.46
N SER A 442 -23.39 14.65 -2.66
CA SER A 442 -23.95 15.38 -3.79
C SER A 442 -25.35 14.87 -4.14
N VAL A 443 -26.15 15.73 -4.76
CA VAL A 443 -27.52 15.40 -5.18
C VAL A 443 -27.51 14.21 -6.14
N GLU A 444 -26.55 14.19 -7.04
CA GLU A 444 -26.35 13.16 -8.07
C GLU A 444 -26.08 11.80 -7.41
N SER A 445 -25.13 11.73 -6.47
CA SER A 445 -24.79 10.51 -5.74
C SER A 445 -25.95 10.02 -4.87
N TYR A 446 -26.70 10.93 -4.24
CA TYR A 446 -27.91 10.58 -3.49
C TYR A 446 -28.99 9.97 -4.40
N LEU A 447 -29.29 10.60 -5.54
CA LEU A 447 -30.30 10.13 -6.50
C LEU A 447 -29.92 8.77 -7.07
N TYR A 448 -28.64 8.54 -7.40
CA TYR A 448 -28.16 7.25 -7.88
C TYR A 448 -28.48 6.12 -6.90
N VAL A 449 -28.12 6.30 -5.63
CA VAL A 449 -28.37 5.30 -4.58
C VAL A 449 -29.87 5.10 -4.36
N LYS A 450 -30.65 6.19 -4.31
CA LYS A 450 -32.10 6.14 -4.15
C LYS A 450 -32.77 5.35 -5.27
N ASN A 451 -32.35 5.56 -6.51
CA ASN A 451 -32.90 4.86 -7.67
C ASN A 451 -32.51 3.37 -7.66
N LYS A 452 -31.26 3.03 -7.33
CA LYS A 452 -30.84 1.63 -7.20
C LYS A 452 -31.54 0.89 -6.06
N MET A 453 -31.80 1.54 -4.93
CA MET A 453 -32.55 0.93 -3.83
C MET A 453 -33.97 0.54 -4.26
N LYS A 454 -34.67 1.40 -5.02
CA LYS A 454 -36.01 1.08 -5.56
C LYS A 454 -36.00 -0.16 -6.47
N LEU A 455 -34.94 -0.35 -7.25
CA LEU A 455 -34.80 -1.49 -8.15
C LEU A 455 -34.47 -2.80 -7.40
N ASN A 456 -33.62 -2.75 -6.37
CA ASN A 456 -33.17 -3.93 -5.63
C ASN A 456 -34.20 -4.52 -4.66
N ILE A 457 -35.21 -3.75 -4.21
CA ILE A 457 -36.27 -4.26 -3.33
C ILE A 457 -37.07 -5.40 -4.01
N LYS A 458 -37.06 -5.50 -5.35
CA LYS A 458 -37.77 -6.55 -6.10
C LYS A 458 -37.01 -7.89 -6.26
N ILE A 459 -35.71 -7.97 -5.98
CA ILE A 459 -34.85 -9.11 -6.43
C ILE A 459 -34.12 -9.84 -5.26
N ASN A 460 -34.40 -9.47 -4.01
CA ASN A 460 -33.43 -9.60 -2.92
C ASN A 460 -33.25 -10.99 -2.26
N TRP A 461 -34.13 -11.98 -2.52
CA TRP A 461 -34.02 -13.31 -1.88
C TRP A 461 -33.28 -14.35 -2.73
N ILE A 462 -33.60 -14.46 -4.02
CA ILE A 462 -32.99 -15.45 -4.92
C ILE A 462 -31.50 -15.15 -5.17
N GLN A 463 -31.14 -13.86 -5.28
CA GLN A 463 -29.74 -13.44 -5.47
C GLN A 463 -28.84 -13.71 -4.25
N ARG A 464 -29.38 -13.64 -3.02
CA ARG A 464 -28.62 -13.94 -1.79
C ARG A 464 -28.24 -15.41 -1.70
N PHE A 465 -29.14 -16.30 -2.12
CA PHE A 465 -28.89 -17.74 -2.16
C PHE A 465 -27.89 -18.12 -3.26
N MET A 466 -28.04 -17.53 -4.46
CA MET A 466 -27.16 -17.77 -5.60
C MET A 466 -25.73 -17.25 -5.38
N ASN A 467 -25.55 -16.14 -4.65
CA ASN A 467 -24.22 -15.59 -4.38
C ASN A 467 -23.37 -16.50 -3.48
N ASN A 468 -23.97 -17.23 -2.53
CA ASN A 468 -23.23 -18.16 -1.67
C ASN A 468 -22.72 -19.40 -2.43
N TYR A 469 -23.48 -19.87 -3.43
CA TYR A 469 -23.06 -20.98 -4.30
C TYR A 469 -22.06 -20.53 -5.38
N SER A 470 -22.06 -19.24 -5.73
CA SER A 470 -21.18 -18.70 -6.77
C SER A 470 -19.70 -18.79 -6.42
N SER A 471 -19.31 -18.69 -5.15
CA SER A 471 -17.90 -18.74 -4.74
C SER A 471 -17.28 -20.13 -4.94
N LEU A 472 -18.03 -21.18 -4.58
CA LEU A 472 -17.65 -22.58 -4.82
C LEU A 472 -17.66 -22.91 -6.31
N LYS A 473 -18.68 -22.45 -7.04
CA LYS A 473 -18.74 -22.58 -8.51
C LYS A 473 -17.56 -21.89 -9.19
N VAL A 474 -17.16 -20.72 -8.73
CA VAL A 474 -16.00 -19.99 -9.27
C VAL A 474 -14.70 -20.69 -8.94
N MET A 475 -14.55 -21.20 -7.72
CA MET A 475 -13.36 -21.96 -7.34
C MET A 475 -13.23 -23.24 -8.17
N SER A 476 -14.34 -23.97 -8.39
CA SER A 476 -14.34 -25.16 -9.24
C SER A 476 -14.14 -24.83 -10.71
N GLN A 477 -14.79 -23.78 -11.24
CA GLN A 477 -14.57 -23.30 -12.61
C GLN A 477 -13.13 -22.84 -12.83
N ARG A 478 -12.53 -22.13 -11.86
CA ARG A 478 -11.11 -21.73 -11.94
C ARG A 478 -10.18 -22.93 -11.86
N MET A 479 -10.48 -23.92 -11.03
CA MET A 479 -9.74 -25.19 -11.00
C MET A 479 -9.82 -25.89 -12.36
N VAL A 480 -11.03 -26.08 -12.90
CA VAL A 480 -11.25 -26.71 -14.21
C VAL A 480 -10.56 -25.91 -15.31
N TRP A 481 -10.74 -24.59 -15.40
CA TRP A 481 -10.06 -23.76 -16.40
C TRP A 481 -8.55 -23.73 -16.24
N SER A 482 -8.01 -23.78 -15.02
CA SER A 482 -6.56 -23.90 -14.82
C SER A 482 -6.01 -25.24 -15.30
N LEU A 483 -6.84 -26.28 -15.29
CA LEU A 483 -6.48 -27.62 -15.75
C LEU A 483 -6.67 -27.75 -17.27
N THR A 484 -7.65 -27.05 -17.86
CA THR A 484 -7.99 -27.17 -19.29
C THR A 484 -7.36 -26.10 -20.19
N SER A 485 -7.03 -24.90 -19.67
CA SER A 485 -6.45 -23.79 -20.47
C SER A 485 -5.00 -23.99 -20.91
N ARG A 486 -4.38 -25.14 -20.58
CA ARG A 486 -3.03 -25.53 -21.01
C ARG A 486 -3.00 -26.52 -22.17
N GLN A 487 -4.12 -26.75 -22.86
CA GLN A 487 -4.04 -27.44 -24.15
C GLN A 487 -3.64 -26.42 -25.23
N PRO A 488 -2.51 -26.63 -25.94
CA PRO A 488 -2.20 -25.83 -27.11
C PRO A 488 -3.34 -26.01 -28.12
N THR A 489 -3.82 -24.90 -28.67
CA THR A 489 -4.66 -24.93 -29.86
C THR A 489 -3.80 -25.41 -31.02
N ASN A 490 -3.68 -26.72 -31.20
CA ASN A 490 -3.33 -27.29 -32.49
C ASN A 490 -4.58 -27.19 -33.36
N PHE A 491 -4.57 -26.22 -34.27
CA PHE A 491 -5.01 -26.22 -35.66
C PHE A 491 -5.30 -24.79 -36.11
#